data_AF-A0AAV2HW60-F1
#
_entry.id   AF-A0AAV2HW60-F1
#
_cell.length_a   1.000
_cell.length_b   1.000
_cell.length_c   1.000
_cell.angle_alpha   90.00
_cell.angle_beta   90.00
_cell.angle_gamma   90.00
#
_symmetry.space_group_name_H-M   'P 1'
#
loop_
_entity.id
_entity.type
_entity.pdbx_description
1 polymer ?
#
loop_
_entity_poly.entity_id
_entity_poly.type
_entity_poly.pdbx_seq_one_letter_code
_entity_poly.pdbx_strand_id
1 'polypeptide(L)'
;MILVCVIHKYGWRAANYRLNIKERKSLRLKVAVLVLNMSSILAAAYFFHRHNSYCENNVYSFFGISELVVIVSNVGFHATAMLDFRGTHLVLW
;
A
#
# COMPACT_ATOMS: atom_id res chain seq x y z
N MET A 1 5.59 1.25 2.11
CA MET A 1 5.04 0.47 0.98
C MET A 1 5.98 0.26 -0.21
N ILE A 2 6.43 1.31 -0.93
CA ILE A 2 7.23 1.16 -2.16
C ILE A 2 8.50 0.34 -1.94
N LEU A 3 9.26 0.62 -0.86
CA LEU A 3 10.49 -0.11 -0.54
C LEU A 3 10.23 -1.61 -0.28
N VAL A 4 9.14 -1.94 0.44
CA VAL A 4 8.72 -3.33 0.68
C VAL A 4 8.26 -4.00 -0.62
N CYS A 5 7.55 -3.29 -1.50
CA CYS A 5 7.17 -3.81 -2.80
C CYS A 5 8.39 -4.04 -3.71
N VAL A 6 9.41 -3.20 -3.62
CA VAL A 6 10.68 -3.35 -4.35
C VAL A 6 11.47 -4.54 -3.81
N ILE A 7 11.67 -4.63 -2.48
CA ILE A 7 12.31 -5.77 -1.83
C ILE A 7 11.55 -7.06 -2.14
N HIS A 8 10.22 -7.03 -2.08
CA HIS A 8 9.39 -8.17 -2.42
C HIS A 8 9.52 -8.50 -3.91
N LYS A 9 9.51 -7.54 -4.84
CA LYS A 9 9.73 -7.78 -6.28
C LYS A 9 11.11 -8.38 -6.58
N TYR A 10 12.16 -7.91 -5.91
CA TYR A 10 13.51 -8.47 -6.03
C TYR A 10 13.61 -9.88 -5.41
N GLY A 11 13.06 -10.09 -4.22
CA GLY A 11 12.96 -11.41 -3.57
C GLY A 11 12.05 -12.38 -4.34
N TRP A 12 11.03 -11.88 -5.04
CA TRP A 12 10.09 -12.66 -5.84
C TRP A 12 10.68 -13.11 -7.17
N ARG A 13 11.55 -12.29 -7.80
CA ARG A 13 12.38 -12.77 -8.92
C ARG A 13 13.30 -13.93 -8.51
N ALA A 14 13.79 -13.93 -7.28
CA ALA A 14 14.58 -15.04 -6.74
C ALA A 14 13.72 -16.25 -6.32
N ALA A 15 12.50 -16.03 -5.81
CA ALA A 15 11.59 -17.07 -5.32
C ALA A 15 10.64 -17.67 -6.38
N ASN A 16 10.82 -17.33 -7.66
CA ASN A 16 9.91 -17.61 -8.79
C ASN A 16 9.71 -19.11 -9.12
N TYR A 17 10.18 -20.02 -8.26
CA TYR A 17 10.15 -21.47 -8.49
C TYR A 17 8.94 -22.18 -7.87
N ARG A 18 8.35 -21.72 -6.74
CA ARG A 18 7.20 -22.40 -6.08
C ARG A 18 6.29 -21.49 -5.25
N LEU A 19 5.39 -20.73 -5.89
CA LEU A 19 4.36 -19.96 -5.16
C LEU A 19 3.09 -20.78 -4.93
N ASN A 20 2.71 -20.92 -3.65
CA ASN A 20 1.45 -21.52 -3.24
C ASN A 20 0.25 -20.58 -3.57
N ILE A 21 -0.97 -21.13 -3.61
CA ILE A 21 -2.20 -20.38 -3.95
C ILE A 21 -2.45 -19.23 -2.94
N LYS A 22 -2.13 -19.45 -1.66
CA LYS A 22 -2.24 -18.45 -0.59
C LYS A 22 -1.33 -17.25 -0.82
N GLU A 23 -0.07 -17.50 -1.17
CA GLU A 23 0.92 -16.46 -1.48
C GLU A 23 0.47 -15.59 -2.66
N ARG A 24 -0.11 -16.20 -3.70
CA ARG A 24 -0.63 -15.47 -4.86
C ARG A 24 -1.78 -14.53 -4.48
N LYS A 25 -2.66 -14.96 -3.57
CA LYS A 25 -3.78 -14.13 -3.08
C LYS A 25 -3.28 -12.97 -2.22
N SER A 26 -2.32 -13.22 -1.33
CA SER A 26 -1.65 -12.18 -0.54
C SER A 26 -0.95 -11.15 -1.44
N LEU A 27 -0.27 -11.62 -2.48
CA LEU A 27 0.39 -10.74 -3.46
C LEU A 27 -0.60 -9.81 -4.18
N ARG A 28 -1.74 -10.35 -4.64
CA ARG A 28 -2.78 -9.53 -5.29
C ARG A 28 -3.33 -8.46 -4.35
N LEU A 29 -3.55 -8.81 -3.08
CA LEU A 29 -4.01 -7.85 -2.07
C LEU A 29 -2.96 -6.75 -1.83
N LYS A 30 -1.68 -7.13 -1.69
CA LYS A 30 -0.57 -6.18 -1.54
C LYS A 30 -0.46 -5.20 -2.71
N VAL A 31 -0.63 -5.69 -3.94
CA VAL A 31 -0.61 -4.84 -5.14
C VAL A 31 -1.84 -3.93 -5.18
N ALA A 32 -3.03 -4.43 -4.83
CA ALA A 32 -4.24 -3.60 -4.79
C ALA A 32 -4.12 -2.47 -3.76
N VAL A 33 -3.60 -2.75 -2.57
CA VAL A 33 -3.36 -1.73 -1.53
C VAL A 33 -2.29 -0.72 -1.99
N LEU A 34 -1.26 -1.17 -2.71
CA LEU A 34 -0.27 -0.29 -3.33
C LEU A 34 -0.86 0.69 -4.33
N VAL A 35 -1.68 0.19 -5.26
CA VAL A 35 -2.34 1.03 -6.26
C VAL A 35 -3.27 2.04 -5.59
N LEU A 36 -4.03 1.61 -4.59
CA LEU A 36 -4.92 2.48 -3.83
C LEU A 36 -4.14 3.60 -3.12
N ASN A 37 -3.07 3.27 -2.40
CA ASN A 37 -2.23 4.26 -1.71
C ASN A 37 -1.62 5.28 -2.69
N MET A 38 -1.09 4.83 -3.83
CA MET A 38 -0.55 5.72 -4.86
C MET A 38 -1.63 6.65 -5.44
N SER A 39 -2.83 6.12 -5.71
CA SER A 39 -3.94 6.94 -6.20
C SER A 39 -4.38 7.98 -5.17
N SER A 40 -4.38 7.65 -3.88
CA SER A 40 -4.69 8.59 -2.81
C SER A 40 -3.64 9.69 -2.65
N ILE A 41 -2.35 9.39 -2.82
CA ILE A 41 -1.28 10.40 -2.83
C ILE A 41 -1.46 11.36 -4.01
N LEU A 42 -1.76 10.84 -5.21
CA LEU A 42 -2.01 11.67 -6.38
C LEU A 42 -3.26 12.55 -6.20
N ALA A 43 -4.32 11.98 -5.61
CA ALA A 43 -5.54 12.74 -5.28
C ALA A 43 -5.25 13.84 -4.25
N ALA A 44 -4.45 13.56 -3.21
CA ALA A 44 -4.03 14.54 -2.23
C ALA A 44 -3.25 15.70 -2.89
N ALA A 45 -2.28 15.38 -3.75
CA ALA A 45 -1.52 16.39 -4.48
C ALA A 45 -2.42 17.23 -5.41
N TYR A 46 -3.38 16.60 -6.08
CA TYR A 46 -4.35 17.29 -6.91
C TYR A 46 -5.25 18.24 -6.10
N PHE A 47 -5.83 17.76 -5.00
CA PHE A 47 -6.69 18.59 -4.14
C PHE A 47 -5.92 19.72 -3.47
N PHE A 48 -4.66 19.48 -3.08
CA PHE A 48 -3.78 20.52 -2.55
C PHE A 48 -3.55 21.64 -3.57
N HIS A 49 -3.18 21.28 -4.81
CA HIS A 49 -2.99 22.26 -5.87
C HIS A 49 -4.30 23.00 -6.20
N ARG A 50 -5.41 22.27 -6.35
CA ARG A 50 -6.73 22.82 -6.67
C ARG A 50 -7.21 23.80 -5.59
N HIS A 51 -7.04 23.44 -4.31
CA HIS A 51 -7.42 24.30 -3.19
C HIS A 51 -6.62 25.60 -3.19
N ASN A 52 -5.30 25.51 -3.41
CA ASN A 52 -4.43 26.69 -3.41
C ASN A 52 -4.67 27.63 -4.62
N SER A 53 -5.14 27.10 -5.76
CA SER A 53 -5.40 27.91 -6.95
C SER A 53 -6.81 28.52 -7.02
N TYR A 54 -7.84 27.83 -6.51
CA TYR A 54 -9.24 28.22 -6.72
C TYR A 54 -10.01 28.58 -5.44
N CYS A 55 -9.44 28.37 -4.24
CA CYS A 55 -10.07 28.68 -2.95
C CYS A 55 -11.54 28.20 -2.83
N GLU A 56 -11.88 27.07 -3.45
CA GLU A 56 -13.22 26.49 -3.36
C GLU A 56 -13.46 25.85 -1.98
N ASN A 57 -14.62 26.14 -1.39
CA ASN A 57 -15.06 25.51 -0.16
C ASN A 57 -15.23 23.99 -0.37
N ASN A 58 -14.89 23.19 0.65
CA ASN A 58 -14.93 21.71 0.70
C ASN A 58 -13.75 20.96 0.04
N VAL A 59 -12.92 21.59 -0.79
CA VAL A 59 -11.74 20.92 -1.39
C VAL A 59 -10.74 20.49 -0.32
N TYR A 60 -10.60 21.29 0.75
CA TYR A 60 -9.76 20.96 1.90
C TYR A 60 -10.23 19.71 2.65
N SER A 61 -11.54 19.46 2.71
CA SER A 61 -12.09 18.23 3.31
C SER A 61 -11.75 16.99 2.48
N PHE A 62 -11.83 17.09 1.15
CA PHE A 62 -11.42 16.00 0.26
C PHE A 62 -9.92 15.72 0.31
N PHE A 63 -9.11 16.77 0.48
CA PHE A 63 -7.69 16.63 0.78
C PHE A 63 -7.47 15.83 2.07
N GLY A 64 -8.11 16.19 3.19
CA GLY A 64 -7.99 15.45 4.44
C GLY A 64 -8.47 13.99 4.36
N ILE A 65 -9.55 13.73 3.61
CA ILE A 65 -10.01 12.35 3.34
C ILE A 65 -8.94 11.57 2.57
N SER A 66 -8.31 12.18 1.56
CA SER A 66 -7.28 11.50 0.78
C SER A 66 -6.05 11.14 1.63
N GLU A 67 -5.63 12.01 2.53
CA GLU A 67 -4.56 11.73 3.50
C GLU A 67 -4.93 10.60 4.46
N LEU A 68 -6.17 10.60 4.95
CA LEU A 68 -6.67 9.52 5.80
C LEU A 68 -6.63 8.17 5.09
N VAL A 69 -7.02 8.12 3.81
CA VAL A 69 -6.96 6.90 3.00
C VAL A 69 -5.51 6.44 2.79
N VAL A 70 -4.55 7.37 2.61
CA VAL A 70 -3.11 7.03 2.55
C VAL A 70 -2.65 6.35 3.85
N ILE A 71 -3.02 6.91 5.01
CA ILE A 71 -2.62 6.35 6.31
C ILE A 71 -3.23 4.96 6.51
N VAL A 72 -4.55 4.83 6.32
CA VAL A 72 -5.28 3.56 6.54
C VAL A 72 -4.79 2.47 5.58
N SER A 73 -4.57 2.80 4.31
CA SER A 73 -4.05 1.84 3.33
C SER A 73 -2.63 1.39 3.67
N ASN A 74 -1.79 2.28 4.19
CA ASN A 74 -0.45 1.91 4.64
C ASN A 74 -0.50 1.00 5.88
N VAL A 75 -1.32 1.32 6.88
CA VAL A 75 -1.53 0.45 8.06
C VAL A 75 -2.06 -0.93 7.64
N GLY A 76 -3.05 -0.96 6.73
CA GLY A 76 -3.58 -2.19 6.16
C GLY A 76 -2.52 -3.02 5.45
N PHE A 77 -1.64 -2.38 4.67
CA PHE A 77 -0.51 -3.05 4.02
C PHE A 77 0.41 -3.73 5.04
N HIS A 78 0.78 -3.04 6.11
CA HIS A 78 1.61 -3.63 7.17
C HIS A 78 0.88 -4.77 7.92
N ALA A 79 -0.44 -4.66 8.12
CA ALA A 79 -1.25 -5.74 8.69
C ALA A 79 -1.27 -7.00 7.79
N THR A 80 -1.21 -6.86 6.46
CA THR A 80 -1.12 -8.03 5.57
C THR A 80 0.19 -8.80 5.75
N ALA A 81 1.29 -8.13 6.12
CA ALA A 81 2.53 -8.82 6.44
C ALA A 81 2.39 -9.70 7.70
N MET A 82 1.65 -9.24 8.71
CA MET A 82 1.37 -10.04 9.91
C MET A 82 0.60 -11.32 9.58
N LEU A 83 -0.27 -11.29 8.57
CA LEU A 83 -1.01 -12.47 8.11
C LEU A 83 -0.12 -13.46 7.35
N ASP A 84 0.86 -12.97 6.58
CA ASP A 84 1.81 -13.85 5.88
C ASP A 84 2.77 -14.55 6.84
N PHE A 85 3.18 -13.87 7.93
CA PHE A 85 4.04 -14.48 8.96
C PHE A 85 3.27 -15.37 9.96
N ARG A 86 1.95 -15.45 9.84
CA ARG A 86 1.11 -16.22 10.76
C ARG A 86 1.27 -17.72 10.49
N GLY A 87 2.21 -18.34 11.22
CA GLY A 87 2.56 -19.76 11.10
C GLY A 87 3.96 -20.01 10.53
N THR A 88 4.76 -18.98 10.28
CA THR A 88 6.18 -19.12 9.93
C THR A 88 7.01 -19.14 11.22
N HIS A 89 7.78 -20.20 11.44
CA HIS A 89 8.72 -20.26 12.55
C HIS A 89 10.03 -19.59 12.12
N LEU A 90 10.42 -18.52 12.82
CA LEU A 90 11.76 -17.94 12.70
C LEU A 90 12.73 -18.86 13.43
N VAL A 91 13.45 -19.69 12.68
CA VAL A 91 14.63 -20.39 13.21
C VAL A 91 15.77 -19.37 13.24
N LEU A 92 16.04 -18.84 14.43
CA LEU A 92 17.27 -18.11 14.72
C LEU A 92 18.31 -19.18 15.06
N TRP A 93 19.31 -19.33 14.21
CA TRP A 93 20.53 -20.06 14.53
C TRP A 93 21.45 -19.20 15.39
#